data_AF-A0A7L2MN46-F1
#
_entry.id   AF-A0A7L2MN46-F1
#
_cell.length_a   1.000
_cell.length_b   1.000
_cell.length_c   1.000
_cell.angle_alpha   90.00
_cell.angle_beta   90.00
_cell.angle_gamma   90.00
#
_symmetry.space_group_name_H-M   'P 1'
#
loop_
_entity.id
_entity.type
_entity.pdbx_description
1 polymer ?
#
loop_
_entity_poly.entity_id
_entity_poly.type
_entity_poly.pdbx_seq_one_letter_code
_entity_poly.pdbx_strand_id
1 'polypeptide(L)'
;RITKIFITHLHGDHFFGLPGLLCTLSLQSSPDASKAPVDIYGPLGLRSFLWRSLELSHSQLLFPYTVHELVPTPDQCPAEEFKDFSDWDRGEGLPQGRVLHLEPGEDSYLLVEDEELVVRAFRLFHRVPSFGFVLEEKPRPGKLNVQKLKDLGVQPGPLYGRLKSGSAIVLESGVTVSPREVLSAPLPGRKVCVLGDCSGPLGEAAARLCWQADLLVHEATLGDSQRDTARLRGHSTPSTAAALARSCRARRLVLTHFSQRYRPAGQPAARTDTDIAELRRQAEAALPGQEVTLAEDFMTIEIPLKK
;
A
#
# COMPACT_ATOMS: atom_id res chain seq x y z
N ARG A 1 8.99 13.88 2.25
CA ARG A 1 9.37 13.49 3.63
C ARG A 1 8.64 12.21 3.98
N ILE A 2 9.27 11.30 4.72
CA ILE A 2 8.67 10.01 5.13
C ILE A 2 7.92 10.22 6.45
N THR A 3 6.67 9.75 6.52
CA THR A 3 5.83 9.78 7.73
C THR A 3 5.35 8.40 8.14
N LYS A 4 5.22 7.48 7.18
CA LYS A 4 4.81 6.09 7.42
C LYS A 4 5.63 5.13 6.54
N ILE A 5 5.91 3.95 7.06
CA ILE A 5 6.63 2.87 6.37
C ILE A 5 5.81 1.58 6.51
N PHE A 6 5.65 0.83 5.42
CA PHE A 6 4.90 -0.42 5.39
C PHE A 6 5.80 -1.55 4.88
N ILE A 7 6.02 -2.57 5.71
CA ILE A 7 6.85 -3.74 5.44
C ILE A 7 5.94 -4.91 5.11
N THR A 8 6.09 -5.49 3.92
CA THR A 8 5.23 -6.57 3.42
C THR A 8 5.49 -7.89 4.15
N HIS A 9 6.76 -8.24 4.37
CA HIS A 9 7.20 -9.45 5.04
C HIS A 9 8.64 -9.32 5.56
N LEU A 10 9.11 -10.30 6.35
CA LEU A 10 10.41 -10.27 7.02
C LEU A 10 11.51 -11.06 6.28
N HIS A 11 11.62 -10.90 4.94
CA HIS A 11 12.84 -11.25 4.22
C HIS A 11 13.76 -10.04 4.09
N GLY A 12 15.07 -10.27 4.19
CA GLY A 12 16.05 -9.20 4.40
C GLY A 12 16.09 -8.13 3.32
N ASP A 13 15.82 -8.49 2.08
CA ASP A 13 15.71 -7.58 0.94
C ASP A 13 14.53 -6.59 1.03
N HIS A 14 13.58 -6.82 1.94
CA HIS A 14 12.42 -5.94 2.17
C HIS A 14 12.56 -5.04 3.42
N PHE A 15 13.47 -5.33 4.35
CA PHE A 15 13.55 -4.55 5.60
C PHE A 15 14.96 -4.33 6.20
N PHE A 16 16.03 -4.96 5.69
CA PHE A 16 17.39 -4.73 6.24
C PHE A 16 17.88 -3.29 6.07
N GLY A 17 17.35 -2.55 5.09
CA GLY A 17 17.64 -1.12 4.94
C GLY A 17 16.99 -0.24 6.01
N LEU A 18 16.01 -0.76 6.77
CA LEU A 18 15.19 0.05 7.67
C LEU A 18 15.96 0.68 8.84
N PRO A 19 16.83 -0.03 9.58
CA PRO A 19 17.63 0.59 10.65
C PRO A 19 18.52 1.72 10.11
N GLY A 20 19.20 1.47 8.98
CA GLY A 20 20.05 2.46 8.33
C GLY A 20 19.28 3.70 7.89
N LEU A 21 18.10 3.52 7.27
CA LEU A 21 17.21 4.61 6.87
C LEU A 21 16.80 5.48 8.06
N LEU A 22 16.38 4.87 9.18
CA LEU A 22 15.99 5.62 10.38
C LEU A 22 17.15 6.43 10.96
N CYS A 23 18.35 5.85 11.01
CA CYS A 23 19.56 6.57 11.41
C CYS A 23 19.86 7.75 10.48
N THR A 24 19.77 7.57 9.16
CA THR A 24 19.97 8.67 8.19
C THR A 24 18.94 9.78 8.35
N LEU A 25 17.65 9.45 8.53
CA LEU A 25 16.60 10.43 8.81
C LEU A 25 16.86 11.20 10.12
N SER A 26 17.43 10.52 11.12
CA SER A 26 17.78 11.12 12.41
C SER A 26 18.89 12.15 12.26
N LEU A 27 19.96 11.80 11.53
CA LEU A 27 21.08 12.70 11.25
C LEU A 27 20.67 13.98 10.51
N GLN A 28 19.60 13.92 9.72
CA GLN A 28 19.04 15.06 8.99
C GLN A 28 17.97 15.82 9.77
N SER A 29 17.65 15.38 10.98
CA SER A 29 16.57 15.95 11.80
C SER A 29 17.12 16.76 12.96
N SER A 30 16.52 17.93 13.21
CA SER A 30 16.68 18.61 14.50
C SER A 30 15.89 17.86 15.59
N PRO A 31 16.44 17.74 16.82
CA PRO A 31 15.73 17.15 17.96
C PRO A 31 14.42 17.91 18.20
N ASP A 32 13.30 17.21 18.08
CA ASP A 32 11.99 17.81 18.29
C ASP A 32 10.98 16.73 18.67
N ALA A 33 10.73 16.63 19.98
CA ALA A 33 9.78 15.67 20.54
C ALA A 33 8.32 16.04 20.25
N SER A 34 8.03 17.23 19.70
CA SER A 34 6.68 17.63 19.30
C SER A 34 6.30 17.14 17.90
N LYS A 35 7.26 16.61 17.13
CA LYS A 35 6.98 16.02 15.82
C LYS A 35 6.14 14.76 15.96
N ALA A 36 5.19 14.62 15.04
CA ALA A 36 4.46 13.36 14.87
C ALA A 36 5.44 12.20 14.64
N PRO A 37 5.21 11.03 15.24
CA PRO A 37 6.08 9.88 15.08
C PRO A 37 6.08 9.37 13.64
N VAL A 38 7.18 8.74 13.24
CA VAL A 38 7.19 7.90 12.04
C VAL A 38 6.52 6.58 12.38
N ASP A 39 5.36 6.30 11.77
CA ASP A 39 4.65 5.04 12.00
C ASP A 39 5.17 3.94 11.05
N ILE A 40 5.55 2.81 11.62
CA ILE A 40 6.10 1.66 10.89
C ILE A 40 5.11 0.51 11.06
N TYR A 41 4.65 -0.06 9.96
CA TYR A 41 3.71 -1.18 9.93
C TYR A 41 4.42 -2.39 9.32
N GLY A 42 4.26 -3.57 9.92
CA GLY A 42 4.78 -4.81 9.35
C GLY A 42 4.43 -6.04 10.18
N PRO A 43 4.91 -7.24 9.81
CA PRO A 43 4.61 -8.46 10.56
C PRO A 43 5.15 -8.44 11.99
N LEU A 44 4.56 -9.26 12.87
CA LEU A 44 5.12 -9.57 14.19
C LEU A 44 6.63 -9.92 14.10
N GLY A 45 7.42 -9.31 15.00
CA GLY A 45 8.87 -9.45 15.07
C GLY A 45 9.63 -8.22 14.56
N LEU A 46 8.98 -7.35 13.77
CA LEU A 46 9.57 -6.11 13.26
C LEU A 46 9.98 -5.15 14.38
N ARG A 47 9.17 -5.04 15.44
CA ARG A 47 9.47 -4.16 16.58
C ARG A 47 10.75 -4.60 17.27
N SER A 48 10.87 -5.89 17.55
CA SER A 48 12.04 -6.47 18.21
C SER A 48 13.30 -6.33 17.34
N PHE A 49 13.19 -6.54 16.03
CA PHE A 49 14.31 -6.33 15.11
C PHE A 49 14.83 -4.89 15.16
N LEU A 50 13.93 -3.90 15.06
CA LEU A 50 14.30 -2.50 15.08
C LEU A 50 14.92 -2.08 16.40
N TRP A 51 14.27 -2.43 17.52
CA TRP A 51 14.76 -2.13 18.85
C TRP A 51 16.19 -2.65 19.05
N ARG A 52 16.41 -3.95 18.81
CA ARG A 52 17.72 -4.58 19.01
C ARG A 52 18.78 -4.03 18.06
N SER A 53 18.41 -3.73 16.82
CA SER A 53 19.36 -3.16 15.85
C SER A 53 19.84 -1.79 16.31
N LEU A 54 18.93 -0.92 16.75
CA LEU A 54 19.25 0.43 17.22
C LEU A 54 20.00 0.42 18.57
N GLU A 55 19.60 -0.48 19.48
CA GLU A 55 20.26 -0.67 20.78
C GLU A 55 21.70 -1.14 20.58
N LEU A 56 21.92 -2.19 19.79
CA LEU A 56 23.25 -2.75 19.51
C LEU A 56 24.17 -1.75 18.80
N SER A 57 23.62 -0.92 17.89
CA SER A 57 24.39 0.10 17.18
C SER A 57 24.53 1.41 17.95
N HIS A 58 24.11 1.47 19.21
CA HIS A 58 24.10 2.68 20.05
C HIS A 58 23.44 3.89 19.37
N SER A 59 22.42 3.62 18.55
CA SER A 59 21.78 4.63 17.70
C SER A 59 20.58 5.25 18.40
N GLN A 60 20.73 6.48 18.85
CA GLN A 60 19.65 7.27 19.43
C GLN A 60 18.99 8.13 18.35
N LEU A 61 17.70 7.90 18.10
CA LEU A 61 16.94 8.66 17.10
C LEU A 61 16.49 10.00 17.68
N LEU A 62 16.60 11.07 16.89
CA LEU A 62 16.22 12.45 17.24
C LEU A 62 14.73 12.75 16.97
N PHE A 63 13.95 11.73 16.63
CA PHE A 63 12.52 11.81 16.37
C PHE A 63 11.82 10.56 16.92
N PRO A 64 10.54 10.66 17.31
CA PRO A 64 9.80 9.50 17.79
C PRO A 64 9.39 8.58 16.64
N TYR A 65 9.32 7.27 16.89
CA TYR A 65 8.78 6.29 15.95
C TYR A 65 7.90 5.28 16.68
N THR A 66 6.95 4.71 15.95
CA THR A 66 5.95 3.75 16.46
C THR A 66 5.98 2.52 15.57
N VAL A 67 5.93 1.31 16.14
CA VAL A 67 5.90 0.07 15.36
C VAL A 67 4.59 -0.68 15.60
N HIS A 68 3.74 -0.73 14.57
CA HIS A 68 2.49 -1.47 14.56
C HIS A 68 2.71 -2.83 13.89
N GLU A 69 2.35 -3.91 14.58
CA GLU A 69 2.65 -5.27 14.13
C GLU A 69 1.37 -6.00 13.73
N LEU A 70 1.34 -6.50 12.50
CA LEU A 70 0.27 -7.33 11.97
C LEU A 70 0.50 -8.77 12.42
N VAL A 71 -0.52 -9.36 13.05
CA VAL A 71 -0.50 -10.76 13.48
C VAL A 71 -0.77 -11.65 12.26
N PRO A 72 0.20 -12.44 11.79
CA PRO A 72 -0.01 -13.35 10.67
C PRO A 72 -0.87 -14.55 11.08
N THR A 73 -1.38 -15.26 10.09
CA THR A 73 -2.06 -16.54 10.26
C THR A 73 -1.21 -17.69 9.69
N PRO A 74 -1.29 -18.91 10.25
CA PRO A 74 -0.43 -20.03 9.83
C PRO A 74 -0.59 -20.47 8.37
N ASP A 75 -1.72 -20.17 7.74
CA ASP A 75 -2.00 -20.47 6.33
C ASP A 75 -1.27 -19.54 5.34
N GLN A 76 -0.54 -18.51 5.82
CA GLN A 76 0.23 -17.59 4.97
C GLN A 76 1.56 -18.16 4.43
N CYS A 77 2.00 -19.32 4.92
CA CYS A 77 3.23 -19.95 4.46
C CYS A 77 3.17 -21.48 4.68
N PRO A 78 4.16 -22.24 4.18
CA PRO A 78 4.33 -23.64 4.57
C PRO A 78 4.43 -23.78 6.09
N ALA A 79 3.85 -24.85 6.64
CA ALA A 79 3.73 -25.03 8.09
C ALA A 79 5.10 -25.10 8.78
N GLU A 80 6.10 -25.66 8.11
CA GLU A 80 7.48 -25.78 8.57
C GLU A 80 8.24 -24.44 8.60
N GLU A 81 7.78 -23.44 7.86
CA GLU A 81 8.39 -22.09 7.81
C GLU A 81 7.72 -21.11 8.77
N PHE A 82 6.51 -21.42 9.25
CA PHE A 82 5.78 -20.53 10.14
C PHE A 82 6.48 -20.41 11.49
N LYS A 83 6.77 -19.17 11.89
CA LYS A 83 7.33 -18.84 13.19
C LYS A 83 6.37 -17.93 13.93
N ASP A 84 5.95 -18.38 15.12
CA ASP A 84 5.16 -17.55 16.01
C ASP A 84 6.07 -16.63 16.81
N PHE A 85 5.87 -15.32 16.64
CA PHE A 85 6.60 -14.28 17.35
C PHE A 85 5.70 -13.53 18.35
N SER A 86 4.49 -14.01 18.62
CA SER A 86 3.52 -13.36 19.52
C SER A 86 4.00 -13.25 20.98
N ASP A 87 4.90 -14.15 21.37
CA ASP A 87 5.54 -14.19 22.68
C ASP A 87 6.91 -13.48 22.70
N TRP A 88 7.41 -12.99 21.56
CA TRP A 88 8.72 -12.37 21.51
C TRP A 88 8.69 -10.96 22.10
N ASP A 89 9.44 -10.78 23.19
CA ASP A 89 9.68 -9.52 23.92
C ASP A 89 8.46 -8.60 24.07
N ARG A 90 7.82 -8.70 25.24
CA ARG A 90 6.96 -7.65 25.82
C ARG A 90 7.70 -6.90 26.95
N GLY A 91 9.02 -6.85 26.85
CA GLY A 91 9.90 -6.25 27.86
C GLY A 91 9.73 -4.73 27.95
N GLU A 92 10.10 -4.18 29.11
CA GLU A 92 10.17 -2.73 29.29
C GLU A 92 11.18 -2.11 28.31
N GLY A 93 10.84 -0.96 27.73
CA GLY A 93 11.72 -0.19 26.83
C GLY A 93 11.42 -0.32 25.33
N LEU A 94 10.61 -1.31 24.91
CA LEU A 94 10.27 -1.47 23.49
C LEU A 94 9.52 -0.25 22.91
N PRO A 95 9.67 0.01 21.59
CA PRO A 95 8.93 1.06 20.91
C PRO A 95 7.42 0.85 21.05
N GLN A 96 6.68 1.94 21.26
CA GLN A 96 5.22 1.90 21.32
C GLN A 96 4.62 1.38 20.01
N GLY A 97 3.38 0.88 20.08
CA GLY A 97 2.58 0.59 18.89
C GLY A 97 1.46 -0.41 19.14
N ARG A 98 0.68 -0.66 18.08
CA ARG A 98 -0.50 -1.53 18.14
C ARG A 98 -0.14 -2.93 17.65
N VAL A 99 -0.74 -3.95 18.24
CA VAL A 99 -0.81 -5.29 17.67
C VAL A 99 -2.13 -5.38 16.90
N LEU A 100 -2.04 -5.59 15.60
CA LEU A 100 -3.16 -5.52 14.66
C LEU A 100 -3.57 -6.94 14.26
N HIS A 101 -4.80 -7.31 14.59
CA HIS A 101 -5.35 -8.62 14.29
C HIS A 101 -6.20 -8.60 13.02
N LEU A 102 -6.31 -9.75 12.37
CA LEU A 102 -7.20 -9.95 11.22
C LEU A 102 -8.65 -9.74 11.67
N GLU A 103 -9.39 -8.89 10.96
CA GLU A 103 -10.84 -8.71 11.16
C GLU A 103 -11.58 -9.82 10.40
N PRO A 104 -12.16 -10.85 11.06
CA PRO A 104 -12.64 -12.04 10.35
C PRO A 104 -13.77 -11.77 9.35
N GLY A 105 -14.63 -10.77 9.62
CA GLY A 105 -15.71 -10.39 8.71
C GLY A 105 -15.25 -9.65 7.46
N GLU A 106 -14.10 -8.97 7.54
CA GLU A 106 -13.52 -8.22 6.43
C GLU A 106 -12.35 -8.99 5.77
N ASP A 107 -11.83 -10.04 6.42
CA ASP A 107 -10.63 -10.77 6.00
C ASP A 107 -9.42 -9.82 5.74
N SER A 108 -9.33 -8.75 6.54
CA SER A 108 -8.33 -7.69 6.37
C SER A 108 -7.89 -7.07 7.69
N TYR A 109 -6.86 -6.23 7.66
CA TYR A 109 -6.35 -5.48 8.81
C TYR A 109 -6.54 -3.99 8.55
N LEU A 110 -7.21 -3.27 9.45
CA LEU A 110 -7.26 -1.81 9.40
C LEU A 110 -5.97 -1.19 9.98
N LEU A 111 -5.16 -0.56 9.13
CA LEU A 111 -3.88 0.02 9.53
C LEU A 111 -4.00 1.51 9.86
N VAL A 112 -4.56 2.28 8.94
CA VAL A 112 -4.70 3.74 9.06
C VAL A 112 -6.11 4.11 8.64
N GLU A 113 -6.74 4.98 9.41
CA GLU A 113 -7.95 5.68 8.98
C GLU A 113 -7.88 7.10 9.53
N ASP A 114 -7.63 8.06 8.64
CA ASP A 114 -7.66 9.49 8.95
C ASP A 114 -8.70 10.20 8.07
N GLU A 115 -8.68 11.54 8.02
CA GLU A 115 -9.65 12.33 7.25
C GLU A 115 -9.49 12.18 5.72
N GLU A 116 -8.31 11.78 5.25
CA GLU A 116 -7.95 11.75 3.83
C GLU A 116 -7.76 10.34 3.29
N LEU A 117 -7.29 9.40 4.11
CA LEU A 117 -6.81 8.09 3.67
C LEU A 117 -7.33 6.96 4.57
N VAL A 118 -7.61 5.83 3.94
CA VAL A 118 -7.77 4.54 4.61
C VAL A 118 -6.73 3.58 4.06
N VAL A 119 -5.97 2.95 4.95
CA VAL A 119 -4.98 1.92 4.60
C VAL A 119 -5.37 0.60 5.24
N ARG A 120 -5.52 -0.43 4.42
CA ARG A 120 -5.77 -1.81 4.86
C ARG A 120 -4.66 -2.74 4.40
N ALA A 121 -4.46 -3.83 5.13
CA ALA A 121 -3.67 -4.95 4.67
C ALA A 121 -4.54 -6.20 4.46
N PHE A 122 -4.06 -7.12 3.63
CA PHE A 122 -4.64 -8.45 3.44
C PHE A 122 -3.53 -9.49 3.31
N ARG A 123 -3.91 -10.75 3.52
CA ARG A 123 -2.97 -11.88 3.63
C ARG A 123 -2.54 -12.39 2.26
N LEU A 124 -1.26 -12.66 2.10
CA LEU A 124 -0.65 -13.28 0.94
C LEU A 124 0.03 -14.60 1.35
N PHE A 125 0.08 -15.56 0.43
CA PHE A 125 0.84 -16.79 0.59
C PHE A 125 2.27 -16.62 0.05
N HIS A 126 3.26 -16.81 0.92
CA HIS A 126 4.69 -16.75 0.59
C HIS A 126 5.49 -17.76 1.44
N ARG A 127 6.83 -17.77 1.38
CA ARG A 127 7.65 -18.66 2.22
C ARG A 127 7.67 -18.27 3.69
N VAL A 128 7.47 -16.99 3.98
CA VAL A 128 7.14 -16.47 5.31
C VAL A 128 5.85 -15.66 5.18
N PRO A 129 5.11 -15.38 6.27
CA PRO A 129 3.88 -14.59 6.16
C PRO A 129 4.11 -13.24 5.48
N SER A 130 3.31 -12.95 4.46
CA SER A 130 3.40 -11.76 3.62
C SER A 130 2.06 -11.05 3.51
N PHE A 131 2.10 -9.74 3.32
CA PHE A 131 0.93 -8.87 3.27
C PHE A 131 0.91 -8.02 2.00
N GLY A 132 -0.29 -7.79 1.47
CA GLY A 132 -0.56 -6.74 0.49
C GLY A 132 -1.23 -5.55 1.18
N PHE A 133 -0.96 -4.35 0.70
CA PHE A 133 -1.50 -3.09 1.22
C PHE A 133 -2.38 -2.39 0.20
N VAL A 134 -3.50 -1.85 0.66
CA VAL A 134 -4.41 -1.01 -0.14
C VAL A 134 -4.47 0.37 0.50
N LEU A 135 -4.05 1.38 -0.25
CA LEU A 135 -4.12 2.78 0.10
C LEU A 135 -5.29 3.39 -0.69
N GLU A 136 -6.35 3.74 0.02
CA GLU A 136 -7.58 4.30 -0.56
C GLU A 136 -7.82 5.70 -0.02
N GLU A 137 -7.73 6.68 -0.91
CA GLU A 137 -8.10 8.05 -0.63
C GLU A 137 -9.62 8.16 -0.43
N LYS A 138 -10.06 8.88 0.60
CA LYS A 138 -11.48 9.08 0.87
C LYS A 138 -12.11 9.93 -0.25
N PRO A 139 -13.38 9.65 -0.62
CA PRO A 139 -14.09 10.45 -1.61
C PRO A 139 -14.14 11.92 -1.20
N ARG A 140 -14.00 12.82 -2.18
CA ARG A 140 -14.07 14.26 -1.93
C ARG A 140 -15.47 14.78 -2.25
N PRO A 141 -15.93 15.85 -1.57
CA PRO A 141 -17.16 16.52 -1.96
C PRO A 141 -17.15 16.92 -3.43
N GLY A 142 -18.32 16.82 -4.08
CA GLY A 142 -18.49 17.24 -5.46
C GLY A 142 -18.19 18.73 -5.68
N LYS A 143 -18.21 19.15 -6.94
CA LYS A 143 -18.08 20.57 -7.29
C LYS A 143 -19.36 21.30 -6.89
N LEU A 144 -19.20 22.49 -6.29
CA LEU A 144 -20.33 23.39 -6.05
C LEU A 144 -20.82 23.96 -7.38
N ASN A 145 -22.14 23.93 -7.57
CA ASN A 145 -22.80 24.69 -8.61
C ASN A 145 -22.88 26.16 -8.18
N VAL A 146 -21.80 26.89 -8.43
CA VAL A 146 -21.67 28.30 -8.08
C VAL A 146 -22.75 29.16 -8.73
N GLN A 147 -23.19 28.81 -9.94
CA GLN A 147 -24.26 29.56 -10.61
C GLN A 147 -25.57 29.42 -9.83
N LYS A 148 -25.98 28.20 -9.49
CA LYS A 148 -27.19 27.96 -8.69
C LYS A 148 -27.13 28.65 -7.31
N LEU A 149 -25.95 28.69 -6.69
CA LEU A 149 -25.76 29.40 -5.41
C LEU A 149 -25.91 30.91 -5.57
N LYS A 150 -25.39 31.49 -6.66
CA LYS A 150 -25.61 32.90 -6.99
C LYS A 150 -27.09 33.19 -7.24
N ASP A 151 -27.78 32.32 -7.97
CA ASP A 151 -29.21 32.47 -8.27
C ASP A 151 -30.08 32.41 -7.00
N LEU A 152 -29.62 31.66 -5.98
CA LEU A 152 -30.22 31.59 -4.65
C LEU A 152 -29.78 32.73 -3.70
N GLY A 153 -28.95 33.67 -4.16
CA GLY A 153 -28.45 34.79 -3.36
C GLY A 153 -27.33 34.43 -2.38
N VAL A 154 -26.72 33.24 -2.49
CA VAL A 154 -25.65 32.79 -1.58
C VAL A 154 -24.31 33.35 -2.04
N GLN A 155 -23.77 34.29 -1.26
CA GLN A 155 -22.46 34.88 -1.51
C GLN A 155 -21.31 33.89 -1.26
N PRO A 156 -20.22 33.95 -2.04
CA PRO A 156 -19.02 33.18 -1.75
C PRO A 156 -18.49 33.47 -0.34
N GLY A 157 -18.15 32.42 0.41
CA GLY A 157 -17.67 32.58 1.79
C GLY A 157 -17.86 31.33 2.65
N PRO A 158 -17.91 31.46 3.99
CA PRO A 158 -18.01 30.34 4.92
C PRO A 158 -19.19 29.39 4.66
N LEU A 159 -20.30 29.91 4.10
CA LEU A 159 -21.47 29.12 3.73
C LEU A 159 -21.16 28.06 2.66
N TYR A 160 -20.26 28.35 1.72
CA TYR A 160 -19.82 27.36 0.71
C TYR A 160 -19.04 26.22 1.37
N GLY A 161 -18.21 26.54 2.36
CA GLY A 161 -17.48 25.56 3.17
C GLY A 161 -18.44 24.62 3.91
N ARG A 162 -19.48 25.17 4.54
CA ARG A 162 -20.53 24.40 5.22
C ARG A 162 -21.26 23.46 4.26
N LEU A 163 -21.62 23.94 3.08
CA LEU A 163 -22.25 23.09 2.06
C LEU A 163 -21.30 21.97 1.61
N LYS A 164 -20.02 22.27 1.37
CA LYS A 164 -19.01 21.26 1.01
C LYS A 164 -18.76 20.23 2.11
N SER A 165 -18.85 20.60 3.38
CA SER A 165 -18.74 19.66 4.49
C SER A 165 -20.03 18.86 4.74
N GLY A 166 -21.04 18.99 3.86
CA GLY A 166 -22.28 18.23 3.96
C GLY A 166 -23.32 18.85 4.91
N SER A 167 -23.12 20.08 5.38
CA SER A 167 -24.07 20.78 6.23
C SER A 167 -25.01 21.67 5.41
N ALA A 168 -26.32 21.55 5.64
CA ALA A 168 -27.30 22.50 5.09
C ALA A 168 -27.12 23.91 5.68
N ILE A 169 -27.51 24.90 4.90
CA ILE A 169 -27.50 26.31 5.31
C ILE A 169 -28.93 26.87 5.24
N VAL A 170 -29.24 27.80 6.13
CA VAL A 170 -30.50 28.56 6.11
C VAL A 170 -30.15 29.99 5.70
N LEU A 171 -30.80 30.48 4.65
CA LEU A 171 -30.61 31.84 4.15
C LEU A 171 -31.43 32.83 4.99
N GLU A 172 -31.10 34.12 4.88
CA GLU A 172 -31.86 35.20 5.53
C GLU A 172 -33.34 35.22 5.09
N SER A 173 -33.63 34.74 3.88
CA SER A 173 -34.99 34.55 3.37
C SER A 173 -35.77 33.40 4.03
N GLY A 174 -35.16 32.64 4.95
CA GLY A 174 -35.72 31.44 5.56
C GLY A 174 -35.61 30.17 4.70
N VAL A 175 -35.12 30.29 3.46
CA VAL A 175 -34.92 29.14 2.57
C VAL A 175 -33.77 28.28 3.07
N THR A 176 -33.99 26.97 3.17
CA THR A 176 -32.93 26.00 3.47
C THR A 176 -32.33 25.47 2.18
N VAL A 177 -31.01 25.57 2.03
CA VAL A 177 -30.26 25.02 0.89
C VAL A 177 -29.52 23.78 1.35
N SER A 178 -29.80 22.65 0.70
CA SER A 178 -29.16 21.37 0.99
C SER A 178 -27.91 21.16 0.13
N PRO A 179 -26.83 20.56 0.65
CA PRO A 179 -25.65 20.21 -0.14
C PRO A 179 -25.98 19.42 -1.40
N ARG A 180 -26.96 18.51 -1.33
CA ARG A 180 -27.37 17.66 -2.47
C ARG A 180 -27.97 18.46 -3.63
N GLU A 181 -28.48 19.65 -3.38
CA GLU A 181 -29.07 20.50 -4.41
C GLU A 181 -28.02 21.30 -5.18
N VAL A 182 -26.85 21.49 -4.58
CA VAL A 182 -25.81 22.43 -5.06
C VAL A 182 -24.45 21.78 -5.25
N LEU A 183 -24.27 20.50 -4.89
CA LEU A 183 -23.06 19.73 -5.17
C LEU A 183 -23.31 18.70 -6.27
N SER A 184 -22.31 18.48 -7.12
CA SER A 184 -22.26 17.29 -7.97
C SER A 184 -22.07 16.02 -7.12
N ALA A 185 -22.15 14.85 -7.76
CA ALA A 185 -21.76 13.59 -7.13
C ALA A 185 -20.33 13.70 -6.52
N PRO A 186 -20.06 13.04 -5.38
CA PRO A 186 -18.73 12.97 -4.80
C PRO A 186 -17.70 12.44 -5.81
N LEU A 187 -16.50 13.01 -5.78
CA LEU A 187 -15.41 12.54 -6.61
C LEU A 187 -14.76 11.34 -5.89
N PRO A 188 -14.73 10.15 -6.50
CA PRO A 188 -14.11 8.98 -5.89
C PRO A 188 -12.61 9.24 -5.69
N GLY A 189 -12.08 8.82 -4.54
CA GLY A 189 -10.65 8.91 -4.29
C GLY A 189 -9.85 7.91 -5.13
N ARG A 190 -8.54 8.14 -5.17
CA ARG A 190 -7.58 7.24 -5.81
C ARG A 190 -7.35 6.00 -4.95
N LYS A 191 -7.05 4.88 -5.60
CA LYS A 191 -6.73 3.62 -4.93
C LYS A 191 -5.46 3.01 -5.49
N VAL A 192 -4.47 2.78 -4.63
CA VAL A 192 -3.20 2.14 -4.96
C VAL A 192 -3.06 0.86 -4.15
N CYS A 193 -2.78 -0.25 -4.81
CA CYS A 193 -2.56 -1.55 -4.18
C CYS A 193 -1.11 -1.97 -4.40
N VAL A 194 -0.41 -2.33 -3.33
CA VAL A 194 0.98 -2.79 -3.37
C VAL A 194 1.07 -4.13 -2.68
N LEU A 195 1.39 -5.17 -3.44
CA LEU A 195 1.54 -6.51 -2.90
C LEU A 195 3.01 -6.80 -2.59
N GLY A 196 3.25 -7.48 -1.47
CA GLY A 196 4.54 -8.12 -1.23
C GLY A 196 4.73 -9.37 -2.08
N ASP A 197 5.87 -10.02 -1.85
CA ASP A 197 6.19 -11.30 -2.46
C ASP A 197 5.10 -12.31 -2.13
N CYS A 198 4.61 -13.00 -3.17
CA CYS A 198 3.56 -13.99 -3.03
C CYS A 198 3.42 -14.90 -4.23
N SER A 199 2.88 -16.09 -3.99
CA SER A 199 2.39 -17.01 -5.03
C SER A 199 0.86 -16.95 -5.20
N GLY A 200 0.20 -16.11 -4.40
CA GLY A 200 -1.23 -15.83 -4.48
C GLY A 200 -1.76 -15.16 -3.23
N PRO A 201 -2.91 -14.45 -3.32
CA PRO A 201 -3.63 -13.97 -2.16
C PRO A 201 -4.35 -15.09 -1.42
N LEU A 202 -4.61 -14.88 -0.13
CA LEU A 202 -5.47 -15.76 0.67
C LEU A 202 -6.83 -15.11 0.90
N GLY A 203 -7.86 -15.95 0.93
CA GLY A 203 -9.24 -15.51 1.11
C GLY A 203 -9.75 -14.64 -0.04
N GLU A 204 -10.74 -13.80 0.26
CA GLU A 204 -11.43 -12.97 -0.74
C GLU A 204 -11.04 -11.49 -0.65
N ALA A 205 -10.31 -11.10 0.40
CA ALA A 205 -10.00 -9.71 0.67
C ALA A 205 -9.19 -9.05 -0.45
N ALA A 206 -8.25 -9.76 -1.08
CA ALA A 206 -7.48 -9.19 -2.19
C ALA A 206 -8.39 -8.76 -3.35
N ALA A 207 -9.30 -9.63 -3.77
CA ALA A 207 -10.24 -9.35 -4.86
C ALA A 207 -11.15 -8.16 -4.55
N ARG A 208 -11.64 -8.10 -3.31
CA ARG A 208 -12.54 -7.05 -2.82
C ARG A 208 -11.84 -5.71 -2.61
N LEU A 209 -10.72 -5.69 -1.89
CA LEU A 209 -10.00 -4.47 -1.54
C LEU A 209 -9.31 -3.86 -2.76
N CYS A 210 -8.71 -4.68 -3.62
CA CYS A 210 -8.07 -4.22 -4.85
C CYS A 210 -9.07 -3.91 -5.97
N TRP A 211 -10.38 -4.09 -5.74
CA TRP A 211 -11.40 -3.80 -6.74
C TRP A 211 -11.30 -2.36 -7.25
N GLN A 212 -11.18 -2.22 -8.56
CA GLN A 212 -11.03 -0.95 -9.28
C GLN A 212 -9.85 -0.10 -8.81
N ALA A 213 -8.75 -0.74 -8.39
CA ALA A 213 -7.49 -0.03 -8.12
C ALA A 213 -7.04 0.79 -9.34
N ASP A 214 -6.58 2.02 -9.12
CA ASP A 214 -6.00 2.86 -10.17
C ASP A 214 -4.58 2.41 -10.53
N LEU A 215 -3.90 1.76 -9.59
CA LEU A 215 -2.60 1.12 -9.76
C LEU A 215 -2.54 -0.14 -8.89
N LEU A 216 -2.16 -1.26 -9.50
CA LEU A 216 -1.80 -2.49 -8.80
C LEU A 216 -0.31 -2.78 -9.03
N VAL A 217 0.48 -2.77 -7.96
CA VAL A 217 1.90 -3.16 -7.98
C VAL A 217 2.00 -4.61 -7.51
N HIS A 218 2.60 -5.47 -8.33
CA HIS A 218 2.70 -6.89 -8.09
C HIS A 218 4.09 -7.42 -8.46
N GLU A 219 4.61 -8.38 -7.70
CA GLU A 219 5.84 -9.06 -8.10
C GLU A 219 5.63 -9.91 -9.37
N ALA A 220 6.69 -10.03 -10.18
CA ALA A 220 6.78 -10.98 -11.28
C ALA A 220 8.18 -11.56 -11.33
N THR A 221 8.54 -12.30 -10.29
CA THR A 221 9.91 -12.77 -10.07
C THR A 221 10.44 -13.65 -11.20
N LEU A 222 9.59 -14.51 -11.79
CA LEU A 222 9.94 -15.43 -12.87
C LEU A 222 8.91 -15.39 -14.00
N GLY A 223 9.35 -15.71 -15.22
CA GLY A 223 8.48 -15.83 -16.39
C GLY A 223 7.56 -17.06 -16.33
N ASP A 224 6.53 -17.06 -17.17
CA ASP A 224 5.45 -18.05 -17.14
C ASP A 224 5.90 -19.50 -17.38
N SER A 225 7.01 -19.72 -18.10
CA SER A 225 7.61 -21.05 -18.28
C SER A 225 8.15 -21.66 -16.98
N GLN A 226 8.35 -20.84 -15.94
CA GLN A 226 8.86 -21.24 -14.64
C GLN A 226 7.78 -21.16 -13.54
N ARG A 227 6.50 -21.21 -13.90
CA ARG A 227 5.37 -21.05 -12.96
C ARG A 227 5.46 -21.96 -11.74
N ASP A 228 5.77 -23.25 -11.93
CA ASP A 228 5.84 -24.20 -10.81
C ASP A 228 7.01 -23.86 -9.87
N THR A 229 8.13 -23.40 -10.42
CA THR A 229 9.29 -22.93 -9.64
C THR A 229 8.96 -21.64 -8.88
N ALA A 230 8.27 -20.69 -9.52
CA ALA A 230 7.82 -19.47 -8.88
C ALA A 230 6.92 -19.82 -7.69
N ARG A 231 5.88 -20.62 -7.91
CA ARG A 231 4.93 -21.03 -6.88
C ARG A 231 5.61 -21.77 -5.72
N LEU A 232 6.48 -22.74 -6.00
CA LEU A 232 7.23 -23.47 -4.98
C LEU A 232 8.07 -22.55 -4.10
N ARG A 233 8.61 -21.46 -4.66
CA ARG A 233 9.40 -20.47 -3.95
C ARG A 233 8.56 -19.33 -3.35
N GLY A 234 7.24 -19.44 -3.40
CA GLY A 234 6.31 -18.42 -2.90
C GLY A 234 6.22 -17.18 -3.78
N HIS A 235 6.57 -17.26 -5.07
CA HIS A 235 6.59 -16.15 -6.01
C HIS A 235 5.59 -16.29 -7.14
N SER A 236 5.40 -15.20 -7.89
CA SER A 236 4.45 -15.09 -8.99
C SER A 236 5.12 -14.95 -10.36
N THR A 237 4.32 -15.17 -11.40
CA THR A 237 4.67 -14.93 -12.79
C THR A 237 3.85 -13.77 -13.37
N PRO A 238 4.24 -13.20 -14.53
CA PRO A 238 3.46 -12.15 -15.18
C PRO A 238 2.00 -12.52 -15.42
N SER A 239 1.69 -13.74 -15.90
CA SER A 239 0.30 -14.18 -16.07
C SER A 239 -0.46 -14.27 -14.75
N THR A 240 0.22 -14.58 -13.65
CA THR A 240 -0.40 -14.68 -12.31
C THR A 240 -0.76 -13.27 -11.80
N ALA A 241 0.18 -12.33 -11.91
CA ALA A 241 -0.05 -10.92 -11.58
C ALA A 241 -1.17 -10.31 -12.46
N ALA A 242 -1.15 -10.58 -13.76
CA ALA A 242 -2.17 -10.18 -14.71
C ALA A 242 -3.55 -10.78 -14.39
N ALA A 243 -3.62 -12.04 -13.99
CA ALA A 243 -4.88 -12.67 -13.59
C ALA A 243 -5.52 -11.96 -12.39
N LEU A 244 -4.72 -11.58 -11.39
CA LEU A 244 -5.21 -10.79 -10.24
C LEU A 244 -5.63 -9.38 -10.66
N ALA A 245 -4.83 -8.70 -11.48
CA ALA A 245 -5.18 -7.39 -12.02
C ALA A 245 -6.54 -7.40 -12.73
N ARG A 246 -6.78 -8.45 -13.53
CA ARG A 246 -8.04 -8.67 -14.25
C ARG A 246 -9.20 -8.95 -13.30
N SER A 247 -9.03 -9.85 -12.33
CA SER A 247 -10.11 -10.19 -11.40
C SER A 247 -10.55 -8.99 -10.56
N CYS A 248 -9.61 -8.11 -10.24
CA CYS A 248 -9.88 -6.90 -9.47
C CYS A 248 -10.29 -5.70 -10.35
N ARG A 249 -10.30 -5.83 -11.69
CA ARG A 249 -10.50 -4.71 -12.62
C ARG A 249 -9.58 -3.51 -12.31
N ALA A 250 -8.32 -3.80 -11.98
CA ALA A 250 -7.31 -2.76 -11.83
C ALA A 250 -7.20 -1.96 -13.14
N ARG A 251 -6.86 -0.68 -13.08
CA ARG A 251 -6.71 0.16 -14.28
C ARG A 251 -5.33 -0.01 -14.93
N ARG A 252 -4.30 -0.14 -14.09
CA ARG A 252 -2.89 -0.28 -14.50
C ARG A 252 -2.20 -1.32 -13.64
N LEU A 253 -1.40 -2.16 -14.26
CA LEU A 253 -0.57 -3.16 -13.58
C LEU A 253 0.90 -2.75 -13.67
N VAL A 254 1.60 -2.73 -12.55
CA VAL A 254 3.04 -2.53 -12.48
C VAL A 254 3.66 -3.82 -11.97
N LEU A 255 4.56 -4.39 -12.78
CA LEU A 255 5.36 -5.54 -12.38
C LEU A 255 6.66 -5.06 -11.75
N THR A 256 7.09 -5.72 -10.68
CA THR A 256 8.36 -5.43 -9.99
C THR A 256 8.98 -6.71 -9.42
N HIS A 257 10.03 -6.58 -8.62
CA HIS A 257 10.70 -7.68 -7.92
C HIS A 257 11.18 -8.77 -8.90
N PHE A 258 11.90 -8.35 -9.93
CA PHE A 258 12.39 -9.26 -10.96
C PHE A 258 13.58 -10.07 -10.47
N SER A 259 13.64 -11.36 -10.83
CA SER A 259 14.86 -12.13 -10.63
C SER A 259 16.03 -11.47 -11.39
N GLN A 260 17.20 -11.38 -10.75
CA GLN A 260 18.44 -10.85 -11.34
C GLN A 260 18.88 -11.54 -12.64
N ARG A 261 18.26 -12.68 -13.00
CA ARG A 261 18.44 -13.36 -14.30
C ARG A 261 17.92 -12.55 -15.49
N TYR A 262 16.94 -11.68 -15.26
CA TYR A 262 16.36 -10.85 -16.31
C TYR A 262 17.18 -9.58 -16.43
N ARG A 263 17.62 -9.29 -17.66
CA ARG A 263 18.43 -8.10 -17.92
C ARG A 263 17.55 -6.87 -18.10
N PRO A 264 17.95 -5.71 -17.56
CA PRO A 264 17.35 -4.44 -17.92
C PRO A 264 17.44 -4.18 -19.42
N ALA A 265 16.46 -3.46 -19.96
CA ALA A 265 16.45 -3.10 -21.38
C ALA A 265 17.73 -2.31 -21.75
N GLY A 266 18.45 -2.75 -22.80
CA GLY A 266 19.58 -2.00 -23.37
C GLY A 266 21.00 -2.45 -23.02
N GLN A 267 21.22 -3.55 -22.29
CA GLN A 267 22.58 -4.09 -22.01
C GLN A 267 23.00 -5.22 -22.99
N PRO A 268 24.27 -5.27 -23.46
CA PRO A 268 24.74 -6.27 -24.43
C PRO A 268 24.75 -7.70 -23.87
N ALA A 269 24.13 -8.65 -24.57
CA ALA A 269 23.87 -10.02 -24.13
C ALA A 269 25.13 -10.86 -23.82
N ALA A 270 25.12 -11.58 -22.70
CA ALA A 270 25.85 -12.85 -22.56
C ALA A 270 24.90 -14.00 -22.94
N ARG A 271 25.44 -15.15 -23.35
CA ARG A 271 24.72 -16.24 -24.03
C ARG A 271 23.54 -16.89 -23.28
N THR A 272 23.26 -16.53 -22.02
CA THR A 272 22.30 -17.23 -21.15
C THR A 272 21.11 -16.41 -20.66
N ASP A 273 21.04 -15.12 -20.96
CA ASP A 273 20.13 -14.22 -20.23
C ASP A 273 18.88 -13.85 -21.05
N THR A 274 17.72 -13.89 -20.39
CA THR A 274 16.41 -13.59 -21.01
C THR A 274 16.07 -12.11 -20.84
N ASP A 275 15.59 -11.47 -21.91
CA ASP A 275 15.15 -10.07 -21.90
C ASP A 275 13.93 -9.86 -21.00
N ILE A 276 13.99 -8.87 -20.09
CA ILE A 276 12.88 -8.51 -19.19
C ILE A 276 11.61 -8.11 -19.95
N ALA A 277 11.73 -7.66 -21.20
CA ALA A 277 10.59 -7.34 -22.05
C ALA A 277 9.67 -8.56 -22.31
N GLU A 278 10.19 -9.78 -22.14
CA GLU A 278 9.37 -11.00 -22.18
C GLU A 278 8.32 -11.03 -21.07
N LEU A 279 8.66 -10.55 -19.87
CA LEU A 279 7.72 -10.52 -18.74
C LEU A 279 6.54 -9.59 -19.04
N ARG A 280 6.80 -8.44 -19.68
CA ARG A 280 5.74 -7.53 -20.13
C ARG A 280 4.84 -8.21 -21.16
N ARG A 281 5.42 -8.83 -22.20
CA ARG A 281 4.63 -9.53 -23.24
C ARG A 281 3.71 -10.58 -22.65
N GLN A 282 4.21 -11.36 -21.67
CA GLN A 282 3.44 -12.38 -20.98
C GLN A 282 2.25 -11.79 -20.20
N ALA A 283 2.46 -10.71 -19.44
CA ALA A 283 1.38 -10.04 -18.73
C ALA A 283 0.37 -9.37 -19.68
N GLU A 284 0.82 -8.70 -20.74
CA GLU A 284 -0.06 -8.07 -21.74
C GLU A 284 -0.93 -9.11 -22.47
N ALA A 285 -0.38 -10.28 -22.77
CA ALA A 285 -1.14 -11.39 -23.36
C ALA A 285 -2.25 -11.90 -22.43
N ALA A 286 -2.00 -11.92 -21.11
CA ALA A 286 -2.99 -12.30 -20.10
C ALA A 286 -3.99 -11.17 -19.75
N LEU A 287 -3.67 -9.93 -20.11
CA LEU A 287 -4.41 -8.71 -19.77
C LEU A 287 -4.64 -7.79 -20.99
N PRO A 288 -5.35 -8.27 -22.02
CA PRO A 288 -5.47 -7.55 -23.28
C PRO A 288 -6.18 -6.20 -23.10
N GLY A 289 -5.56 -5.14 -23.62
CA GLY A 289 -6.12 -3.78 -23.61
C GLY A 289 -5.91 -2.99 -22.31
N GLN A 290 -5.19 -3.55 -21.34
CA GLN A 290 -4.80 -2.85 -20.11
C GLN A 290 -3.31 -2.49 -20.14
N GLU A 291 -2.96 -1.34 -19.56
CA GLU A 291 -1.58 -0.90 -19.44
C GLU A 291 -0.80 -1.76 -18.42
N VAL A 292 0.31 -2.33 -18.89
CA VAL A 292 1.29 -3.06 -18.07
C VAL A 292 2.64 -2.34 -18.12
N THR A 293 3.17 -2.00 -16.96
CA THR A 293 4.47 -1.34 -16.82
C THR A 293 5.45 -2.27 -16.11
N LEU A 294 6.68 -2.35 -16.59
CA LEU A 294 7.79 -2.95 -15.84
C LEU A 294 8.44 -1.83 -15.01
N ALA A 295 8.44 -1.96 -13.68
CA ALA A 295 9.09 -1.00 -12.81
C ALA A 295 10.60 -0.97 -13.06
N GLU A 296 11.20 0.21 -13.00
CA GLU A 296 12.65 0.38 -13.03
C GLU A 296 13.04 1.26 -11.84
N ASP A 297 14.28 1.13 -11.38
CA ASP A 297 14.81 2.00 -10.34
C ASP A 297 14.62 3.46 -10.75
N PHE A 298 14.15 4.28 -9.80
CA PHE A 298 13.81 5.71 -9.98
C PHE A 298 12.59 6.03 -10.86
N MET A 299 11.87 5.02 -11.39
CA MET A 299 10.63 5.25 -12.12
C MET A 299 9.59 5.97 -11.25
N THR A 300 8.92 6.97 -11.82
CA THR A 300 7.82 7.70 -11.17
C THR A 300 6.54 7.51 -11.98
N ILE A 301 5.47 7.05 -11.32
CA ILE A 301 4.15 6.84 -11.92
C ILE A 301 3.15 7.78 -11.26
N GLU A 302 2.56 8.70 -12.03
CA GLU A 302 1.52 9.59 -11.53
C GLU A 302 0.16 8.89 -11.47
N ILE A 303 -0.58 9.11 -10.38
CA ILE A 303 -1.98 8.68 -10.23
C ILE A 303 -2.88 9.93 -10.31
N PRO A 304 -3.47 10.20 -11.49
CA PRO A 304 -4.28 11.40 -11.67
C PRO A 304 -5.58 11.31 -10.85
N LEU A 305 -6.14 12.47 -10.50
CA LEU A 305 -7.45 12.54 -9.88
C LEU A 305 -8.52 11.99 -10.82
N LYS A 306 -9.47 11.25 -10.26
CA LYS A 306 -10.66 10.80 -10.98
C LYS A 306 -11.52 12.02 -11.32
N LYS A 307 -11.99 12.06 -12.57
CA LYS A 307 -12.89 13.10 -13.08
C LYS A 307 -14.34 12.75 -12.81
#